data_AF-A0A3C0PBM6-F1
#
_entry.id   AF-A0A3C0PBM6-F1
#
_cell.length_a   1.000
_cell.length_b   1.000
_cell.length_c   1.000
_cell.angle_alpha   90.00
_cell.angle_beta   90.00
_cell.angle_gamma   90.00
#
_symmetry.space_group_name_H-M   'P 1'
#
loop_
_entity.id
_entity.type
_entity.pdbx_description
1 polymer ?
#
loop_
_entity_poly.entity_id
_entity_poly.type
_entity_poly.pdbx_seq_one_letter_code
_entity_poly.pdbx_strand_id
1 'polypeptide(L)'
;MKILRISKIFDFLFGIILLFFICFVWTRYFLHDVFLTLLISAIITFFISSIFYILNNKKTEKKSFSKQEIKNAKSISSNFLLSTKQEILKAFYEKFNVKYNTKIKSDYLLVNDKILKPIYTSQTITDKDVLETYLKVKDTSPKTIIITCKNANESCYDFAKMIANKKVIILTEIEAYENIFKPLQFDIPNIETEFKSKKTFQQFLEFALNKSRTKSYALVSVFMLFASFVLRYNIYYLIFSSITGTLALYSYYNVRYNKKPNDNQYL
;
A
#
# COMPACT_ATOMS: atom_id res chain seq x y z
N MET A 1 -5.16 9.97 19.18
CA MET A 1 -5.38 11.07 18.19
C MET A 1 -4.73 10.69 16.88
N LYS A 2 -5.49 10.51 15.78
CA LYS A 2 -4.93 10.11 14.48
C LYS A 2 -4.11 11.29 13.93
N ILE A 3 -2.82 11.09 13.66
CA ILE A 3 -2.08 11.96 12.73
C ILE A 3 -2.74 11.73 11.36
N LEU A 4 -3.78 12.51 11.06
CA LEU A 4 -4.31 12.63 9.71
C LEU A 4 -3.11 12.99 8.84
N ARG A 5 -2.86 12.19 7.79
CA ARG A 5 -1.80 12.49 6.83
C ARG A 5 -2.08 13.89 6.29
N ILE A 6 -1.28 14.86 6.69
CA ILE A 6 -1.43 16.28 6.35
C ILE A 6 -1.63 16.43 4.84
N SER A 7 -0.95 15.60 4.04
CA SER A 7 -1.12 15.53 2.58
C SER A 7 -2.59 15.34 2.15
N LYS A 8 -3.36 14.45 2.79
CA LYS A 8 -4.76 14.21 2.43
C LYS A 8 -5.67 15.38 2.77
N ILE A 9 -5.36 16.12 3.83
CA ILE A 9 -6.10 17.34 4.19
C ILE A 9 -5.80 18.43 3.16
N PHE A 10 -4.53 18.58 2.77
CA PHE A 10 -4.12 19.51 1.72
C PHE A 10 -4.74 19.17 0.37
N ASP A 11 -4.72 17.89 -0.05
CA ASP A 11 -5.33 17.45 -1.31
C ASP A 11 -6.85 17.73 -1.32
N PHE A 12 -7.52 17.50 -0.19
CA PHE A 12 -8.95 17.78 -0.03
C PHE A 12 -9.27 19.28 -0.06
N LEU A 13 -8.51 20.10 0.67
CA LEU A 13 -8.66 21.56 0.66
C LEU A 13 -8.39 22.13 -0.73
N PHE A 14 -7.33 21.67 -1.40
CA PHE A 14 -6.99 22.08 -2.75
C PHE A 14 -8.10 21.71 -3.74
N GLY A 15 -8.67 20.51 -3.62
CA GLY A 15 -9.82 20.07 -4.40
C GLY A 15 -11.06 20.96 -4.20
N ILE A 16 -11.38 21.32 -2.96
CA ILE A 16 -12.49 22.23 -2.64
C ILE A 16 -12.26 23.61 -3.25
N ILE A 17 -11.06 24.16 -3.11
CA ILE A 17 -10.72 25.50 -3.64
C ILE A 17 -10.83 25.51 -5.17
N LEU A 18 -10.32 24.47 -5.84
CA LEU A 18 -10.39 24.35 -7.29
C LEU A 18 -11.84 24.21 -7.76
N LEU A 19 -12.63 23.36 -7.10
CA LEU A 19 -14.06 23.21 -7.37
C LEU A 19 -14.82 24.53 -7.17
N PHE A 20 -14.50 25.28 -6.13
CA PHE A 20 -15.05 26.62 -5.88
C PHE A 20 -14.75 27.57 -7.03
N PHE A 21 -13.52 27.63 -7.52
CA PHE A 21 -13.18 28.49 -8.66
C PHE A 21 -13.91 28.10 -9.94
N ILE A 22 -14.08 26.79 -10.20
CA ILE A 22 -14.88 26.33 -11.34
C ILE A 22 -16.33 26.79 -11.20
N CYS A 23 -16.95 26.57 -10.04
CA CYS A 23 -18.32 27.01 -9.76
C CYS A 23 -18.45 28.53 -9.87
N PHE A 24 -17.44 29.27 -9.40
CA PHE A 24 -17.38 30.73 -9.47
C PHE A 24 -17.33 31.24 -10.90
N VAL A 25 -16.44 30.72 -11.75
CA VAL A 25 -16.35 31.11 -13.16
C VAL A 25 -17.66 30.84 -13.90
N TRP A 26 -18.27 29.67 -13.66
CA TRP A 26 -19.55 29.31 -14.26
C TRP A 26 -20.70 30.19 -13.78
N THR A 27 -20.78 30.45 -12.49
CA THR A 27 -21.84 31.30 -11.93
C THR A 27 -21.65 32.76 -12.37
N ARG A 28 -20.40 33.22 -12.49
CA ARG A 28 -20.05 34.57 -12.96
C ARG A 28 -20.51 34.83 -14.39
N TYR A 29 -20.59 33.79 -15.21
CA TYR A 29 -21.13 33.90 -16.57
C TYR A 29 -22.61 34.31 -16.58
N PHE A 30 -23.40 33.84 -15.60
CA PHE A 30 -24.83 34.13 -15.52
C PHE A 30 -25.16 35.32 -14.62
N LEU A 31 -24.34 35.60 -13.59
CA LEU A 31 -24.59 36.64 -12.60
C LEU A 31 -23.53 37.74 -12.66
N HIS A 32 -23.99 38.97 -12.86
CA HIS A 32 -23.14 40.16 -12.95
C HIS A 32 -22.79 40.76 -11.58
N ASP A 33 -23.52 40.41 -10.52
CA ASP A 33 -23.18 40.78 -9.15
C ASP A 33 -22.14 39.80 -8.57
N VAL A 34 -20.98 40.34 -8.19
CA VAL A 34 -19.85 39.57 -7.66
C VAL A 34 -20.20 38.92 -6.31
N PHE A 35 -20.93 39.61 -5.44
CA PHE A 35 -21.26 39.13 -4.11
C PHE A 35 -22.23 37.94 -4.17
N LEU A 36 -23.29 38.09 -4.98
CA LEU A 36 -24.25 37.02 -5.27
C LEU A 36 -23.57 35.81 -5.92
N THR A 37 -22.66 36.05 -6.87
CA THR A 37 -21.88 34.98 -7.52
C THR A 37 -21.06 34.20 -6.51
N LEU A 38 -20.37 34.89 -5.59
CA LEU A 38 -19.52 34.29 -4.57
C LEU A 38 -20.34 33.41 -3.62
N LEU A 39 -21.48 33.91 -3.15
CA LEU A 39 -22.37 33.20 -2.24
C LEU A 39 -22.94 31.92 -2.88
N ILE A 40 -23.48 32.04 -4.10
CA ILE A 40 -24.05 30.89 -4.83
C ILE A 40 -22.98 29.84 -5.15
N SER A 41 -21.79 30.26 -5.54
CA SER A 41 -20.67 29.35 -5.83
C SER A 41 -20.20 28.59 -4.60
N ALA A 42 -20.19 29.24 -3.43
CA ALA A 42 -19.88 28.59 -2.17
C ALA A 42 -20.93 27.54 -1.80
N ILE A 43 -22.22 27.85 -1.96
CA ILE A 43 -23.32 26.91 -1.73
C ILE A 43 -23.21 25.69 -2.66
N ILE A 44 -23.04 25.90 -3.96
CA ILE A 44 -22.92 24.80 -4.94
C ILE A 44 -21.71 23.91 -4.61
N THR A 45 -20.57 24.52 -4.30
CA THR A 45 -19.35 23.79 -3.93
C THR A 45 -19.57 22.93 -2.69
N PHE A 46 -20.27 23.46 -1.68
CA PHE A 46 -20.59 22.74 -0.46
C PHE A 46 -21.46 21.51 -0.73
N PHE A 47 -22.50 21.64 -1.56
CA PHE A 47 -23.38 20.53 -1.93
C PHE A 47 -22.64 19.44 -2.71
N ILE A 48 -21.88 19.83 -3.74
CA ILE A 48 -21.09 18.88 -4.54
C ILE A 48 -20.10 18.13 -3.65
N SER A 49 -19.35 18.86 -2.81
CA SER A 49 -18.36 18.27 -1.89
C SER A 49 -19.01 17.31 -0.89
N SER A 50 -20.20 17.65 -0.37
CA SER A 50 -20.96 16.81 0.55
C SER A 50 -21.43 15.51 -0.10
N ILE A 51 -21.95 15.60 -1.33
CA ILE A 51 -22.37 14.42 -2.11
C ILE A 51 -21.16 13.50 -2.36
N PHE A 52 -20.03 14.05 -2.80
CA PHE A 52 -18.79 13.30 -2.99
C PHE A 52 -18.34 12.62 -1.70
N TYR A 53 -18.38 13.31 -0.56
CA TYR A 53 -18.02 12.75 0.73
C TYR A 53 -18.91 11.55 1.09
N ILE A 54 -20.24 11.68 0.97
CA ILE A 54 -21.20 10.61 1.28
C ILE A 54 -20.97 9.39 0.37
N LEU A 55 -20.81 9.60 -0.93
CA LEU A 55 -20.58 8.52 -1.90
C LEU A 55 -19.26 7.78 -1.66
N ASN A 56 -18.20 8.52 -1.30
CA ASN A 56 -16.90 7.93 -1.06
C ASN A 56 -16.86 7.18 0.28
N ASN A 57 -17.58 7.69 1.30
CA ASN A 57 -17.68 7.03 2.60
C ASN A 57 -18.45 5.70 2.52
N LYS A 58 -19.50 5.63 1.68
CA LYS A 58 -20.24 4.38 1.41
C LYS A 58 -19.38 3.32 0.71
N LYS A 59 -18.43 3.70 -0.15
CA LYS A 59 -17.50 2.74 -0.80
C LYS A 59 -16.48 2.15 0.19
N THR A 60 -16.15 2.87 1.26
CA THR A 60 -15.26 2.38 2.33
C THR A 60 -15.92 1.49 3.38
N GLU A 61 -17.25 1.29 3.31
CA GLU A 61 -18.00 0.39 4.21
C GLU A 61 -17.98 -1.10 3.78
N LYS A 62 -17.11 -1.49 2.83
CA LYS A 62 -16.72 -2.91 2.73
C LYS A 62 -15.93 -3.26 4.00
N LYS A 63 -16.60 -3.88 4.99
CA LYS A 63 -16.06 -4.39 6.27
C LYS A 63 -14.68 -3.81 6.59
N SER A 64 -14.64 -2.59 7.11
CA SER A 64 -13.37 -2.01 7.51
C SER A 64 -12.84 -2.82 8.69
N PHE A 65 -11.86 -3.68 8.45
CA PHE A 65 -11.21 -4.44 9.52
C PHE A 65 -10.71 -3.48 10.60
N SER A 66 -10.91 -3.84 11.86
CA SER A 66 -10.37 -3.02 12.95
C SER A 66 -8.85 -2.98 12.84
N LYS A 67 -8.25 -1.89 13.34
CA LYS A 67 -6.78 -1.75 13.35
C LYS A 67 -6.11 -2.95 14.05
N GLN A 68 -6.76 -3.49 15.08
CA GLN A 68 -6.26 -4.64 15.81
C GLN A 68 -6.30 -5.92 14.97
N GLU A 69 -7.38 -6.16 14.23
CA GLU A 69 -7.47 -7.33 13.33
C GLU A 69 -6.42 -7.27 12.21
N ILE A 70 -6.21 -6.08 11.63
CA ILE A 70 -5.14 -5.88 10.64
C ILE A 70 -3.77 -6.15 11.26
N LYS A 71 -3.54 -5.70 12.51
CA LYS A 71 -2.29 -5.97 13.22
C LYS A 71 -2.11 -7.46 13.46
N ASN A 72 -3.14 -8.16 13.94
CA ASN A 72 -3.11 -9.59 14.20
C ASN A 72 -2.86 -10.40 12.93
N ALA A 73 -3.55 -10.08 11.83
CA ALA A 73 -3.35 -10.71 10.52
C ALA A 73 -1.88 -10.59 10.06
N LYS A 74 -1.32 -9.38 10.20
CA LYS A 74 0.09 -9.12 9.85
C LYS A 74 1.07 -9.83 10.77
N SER A 75 0.80 -9.90 12.07
CA SER A 75 1.64 -10.64 13.00
C SER A 75 1.68 -12.12 12.64
N ILE A 76 0.53 -12.76 12.39
CA ILE A 76 0.48 -14.17 11.98
C ILE A 76 1.20 -14.37 10.65
N SER A 77 0.91 -13.54 9.64
CA SER A 77 1.57 -13.67 8.33
C SER A 77 3.08 -13.43 8.43
N SER A 78 3.53 -12.50 9.28
CA SER A 78 4.97 -12.21 9.46
C SER A 78 5.66 -13.34 10.21
N ASN A 79 4.96 -14.03 11.14
CA ASN A 79 5.49 -15.23 11.77
C ASN A 79 5.77 -16.30 10.73
N PHE A 80 4.77 -16.57 9.88
CA PHE A 80 4.89 -17.58 8.84
C PHE A 80 5.90 -17.22 7.75
N LEU A 81 6.25 -15.94 7.58
CA LEU A 81 7.38 -15.56 6.73
C LEU A 81 8.74 -15.98 7.31
N LEU A 82 8.84 -16.09 8.64
CA LEU A 82 10.06 -16.45 9.36
C LEU A 82 10.13 -17.95 9.69
N SER A 83 9.00 -18.64 9.59
CA SER A 83 8.91 -20.08 9.82
C SER A 83 9.29 -20.89 8.59
N THR A 84 9.76 -22.11 8.83
CA THR A 84 9.97 -23.08 7.74
C THR A 84 8.64 -23.59 7.18
N LYS A 85 8.63 -24.09 5.94
CA LYS A 85 7.42 -24.65 5.31
C LYS A 85 6.76 -25.74 6.18
N GLN A 86 7.58 -26.58 6.83
CA GLN A 86 7.10 -27.66 7.69
C GLN A 86 6.48 -27.14 8.98
N GLU A 87 7.06 -26.11 9.60
CA GLU A 87 6.48 -25.44 10.77
C GLU A 87 5.12 -24.83 10.46
N ILE A 88 4.98 -24.16 9.31
CA ILE A 88 3.71 -23.57 8.89
C ILE A 88 2.66 -24.68 8.72
N LEU A 89 2.99 -25.75 7.98
CA LEU A 89 2.07 -26.88 7.79
C LEU A 89 1.67 -27.53 9.11
N LYS A 90 2.61 -27.66 10.06
CA LYS A 90 2.35 -28.19 11.40
C LYS A 90 1.42 -27.28 12.20
N ALA A 91 1.65 -25.96 12.20
CA ALA A 91 0.80 -24.99 12.87
C ALA A 91 -0.63 -25.01 12.33
N PHE A 92 -0.78 -25.10 11.00
CA PHE A 92 -2.10 -25.27 10.39
C PHE A 92 -2.72 -26.62 10.75
N TYR A 93 -1.96 -27.72 10.68
CA TYR A 93 -2.46 -29.04 11.05
C TYR A 93 -2.97 -29.09 12.49
N GLU A 94 -2.22 -28.57 13.46
CA GLU A 94 -2.60 -28.55 14.86
C GLU A 94 -3.95 -27.84 15.08
N LYS A 95 -4.17 -26.69 14.43
CA LYS A 95 -5.42 -25.94 14.55
C LYS A 95 -6.58 -26.58 13.78
N PHE A 96 -6.33 -27.14 12.60
CA PHE A 96 -7.38 -27.78 11.78
C PHE A 96 -7.79 -29.15 12.31
N ASN A 97 -6.85 -29.96 12.82
CA ASN A 97 -7.10 -31.32 13.30
C ASN A 97 -8.02 -31.38 14.53
N VAL A 98 -8.16 -30.28 15.27
CA VAL A 98 -9.12 -30.17 16.39
C VAL A 98 -10.58 -30.24 15.91
N LYS A 99 -10.88 -29.70 14.71
CA LYS A 99 -12.26 -29.57 14.20
C LYS A 99 -12.54 -30.38 12.94
N TYR A 100 -11.52 -30.77 12.20
CA TYR A 100 -11.64 -31.37 10.87
C TYR A 100 -10.70 -32.55 10.69
N ASN A 101 -11.11 -33.52 9.88
CA ASN A 101 -10.24 -34.63 9.50
C ASN A 101 -9.12 -34.09 8.60
N THR A 102 -7.92 -33.99 9.17
CA THR A 102 -6.79 -33.33 8.51
C THR A 102 -5.66 -34.32 8.28
N LYS A 103 -5.05 -34.28 7.09
CA LYS A 103 -3.84 -35.07 6.77
C LYS A 103 -2.76 -34.16 6.22
N ILE A 104 -1.56 -34.27 6.77
CA ILE A 104 -0.37 -33.58 6.25
C ILE A 104 0.15 -34.33 5.02
N LYS A 105 0.39 -33.59 3.93
CA LYS A 105 1.22 -34.00 2.80
C LYS A 105 2.46 -33.10 2.77
N SER A 106 3.44 -33.45 1.95
CA SER A 106 4.76 -32.80 1.94
C SER A 106 4.74 -31.28 1.73
N ASP A 107 3.75 -30.76 0.98
CA ASP A 107 3.68 -29.34 0.57
C ASP A 107 2.28 -28.73 0.77
N TYR A 108 1.32 -29.47 1.35
CA TYR A 108 -0.07 -29.03 1.56
C TYR A 108 -0.81 -29.87 2.61
N LEU A 109 -1.96 -29.39 3.04
CA LEU A 109 -2.89 -30.10 3.94
C LEU A 109 -4.14 -30.55 3.17
N LEU A 110 -4.60 -31.75 3.49
CA LEU A 110 -5.94 -32.22 3.12
C LEU A 110 -6.84 -32.03 4.34
N VAL A 111 -7.83 -31.15 4.23
CA VAL A 111 -8.81 -30.86 5.28
C VAL A 111 -10.18 -31.29 4.77
N ASN A 112 -10.72 -32.38 5.31
CA ASN A 112 -11.88 -33.09 4.77
C ASN A 112 -11.69 -33.37 3.26
N ASP A 113 -12.33 -32.60 2.38
CA ASP A 113 -12.25 -32.70 0.90
C ASP A 113 -11.72 -31.43 0.24
N LYS A 114 -10.91 -30.65 0.96
CA LYS A 114 -10.28 -29.42 0.46
C LYS A 114 -8.77 -29.49 0.63
N ILE A 115 -8.07 -28.90 -0.32
CA ILE A 115 -6.62 -28.73 -0.27
C ILE A 115 -6.33 -27.36 0.27
N LEU A 116 -5.50 -27.28 1.30
CA LEU A 116 -5.01 -26.02 1.85
C LEU A 116 -3.49 -25.97 1.66
N LYS A 117 -3.02 -25.01 0.88
CA LYS A 117 -1.59 -24.79 0.64
C LYS A 117 -1.18 -23.41 1.14
N PRO A 118 -0.42 -23.33 2.26
CA PRO A 118 0.14 -22.08 2.71
C PRO A 118 1.41 -21.72 1.91
N ILE A 119 1.43 -20.51 1.35
CA ILE A 119 2.56 -19.93 0.62
C ILE A 119 2.86 -18.56 1.21
N TYR A 120 3.69 -18.53 2.26
CA TYR A 120 4.14 -17.30 2.90
C TYR A 120 5.56 -16.98 2.45
N THR A 121 5.69 -16.10 1.46
CA THR A 121 6.98 -15.61 0.96
C THR A 121 7.00 -14.08 0.99
N SER A 122 8.21 -13.50 0.99
CA SER A 122 8.39 -12.04 0.96
C SER A 122 7.95 -11.42 -0.38
N GLN A 123 7.98 -12.22 -1.45
CA GLN A 123 7.54 -11.85 -2.78
C GLN A 123 6.01 -11.99 -2.90
N THR A 124 5.44 -11.23 -3.85
CA THR A 124 4.00 -11.36 -4.15
C THR A 124 3.80 -12.58 -5.02
N ILE A 125 2.79 -13.40 -4.68
CA ILE A 125 2.48 -14.62 -5.43
C ILE A 125 2.02 -14.26 -6.84
N THR A 126 2.44 -15.07 -7.80
CA THR A 126 2.16 -14.95 -9.24
C THR A 126 1.30 -16.11 -9.77
N ASP A 127 0.85 -16.01 -11.02
CA ASP A 127 0.12 -17.05 -11.74
C ASP A 127 0.92 -18.37 -11.82
N LYS A 128 2.26 -18.30 -11.92
CA LYS A 128 3.15 -19.46 -11.89
C LYS A 128 3.00 -20.27 -10.60
N ASP A 129 2.92 -19.62 -9.44
CA ASP A 129 2.77 -20.30 -8.15
C ASP A 129 1.42 -21.02 -8.03
N VAL A 130 0.37 -20.41 -8.62
CA VAL A 130 -0.97 -21.02 -8.71
C VAL A 130 -0.94 -22.24 -9.62
N LEU A 131 -0.30 -22.12 -10.79
CA LEU A 131 -0.13 -23.22 -11.74
C LEU A 131 0.67 -24.37 -11.13
N GLU A 132 1.80 -24.11 -10.49
CA GLU A 132 2.61 -25.13 -9.80
C GLU A 132 1.81 -25.83 -8.71
N THR A 133 1.01 -25.08 -7.97
CA THR A 133 0.12 -25.65 -6.96
C THR A 133 -0.94 -26.53 -7.59
N TYR A 134 -1.58 -26.08 -8.67
CA TYR A 134 -2.57 -26.86 -9.40
C TYR A 134 -1.98 -28.15 -9.96
N LEU A 135 -0.82 -28.08 -10.63
CA LEU A 135 -0.17 -29.25 -11.24
C LEU A 135 0.17 -30.34 -10.21
N LYS A 136 0.57 -29.95 -9.00
CA LYS A 136 0.85 -30.90 -7.90
C LYS A 136 -0.38 -31.62 -7.38
N VAL A 137 -1.56 -31.02 -7.55
CA VAL A 137 -2.80 -31.52 -6.94
C VAL A 137 -3.90 -31.83 -7.95
N LYS A 138 -3.62 -31.74 -9.25
CA LYS A 138 -4.60 -31.97 -10.32
C LYS A 138 -5.22 -33.37 -10.22
N ASP A 139 -4.41 -34.38 -9.90
CA ASP A 139 -4.81 -35.80 -9.85
C ASP A 139 -5.42 -36.22 -8.50
N THR A 140 -5.52 -35.29 -7.55
CA THR A 140 -6.12 -35.58 -6.24
C THR A 140 -7.65 -35.48 -6.29
N SER A 141 -8.36 -36.21 -5.44
CA SER A 141 -9.83 -36.18 -5.39
C SER A 141 -10.45 -34.81 -5.00
N PRO A 142 -9.85 -33.96 -4.14
CA PRO A 142 -10.46 -32.69 -3.74
C PRO A 142 -10.68 -31.73 -4.92
N LYS A 143 -11.90 -31.20 -5.02
CA LYS A 143 -12.28 -30.22 -6.07
C LYS A 143 -11.95 -28.77 -5.72
N THR A 144 -11.62 -28.48 -4.46
CA THR A 144 -11.33 -27.12 -3.99
C THR A 144 -9.89 -27.01 -3.50
N ILE A 145 -9.18 -26.00 -3.99
CA ILE A 145 -7.82 -25.63 -3.60
C ILE A 145 -7.89 -24.25 -2.95
N ILE A 146 -7.38 -24.13 -1.73
CA ILE A 146 -7.27 -22.89 -0.98
C ILE A 146 -5.78 -22.58 -0.84
N ILE A 147 -5.37 -21.43 -1.37
CA ILE A 147 -4.00 -20.93 -1.25
C ILE A 147 -4.02 -19.77 -0.26
N THR A 148 -3.30 -19.90 0.85
CA THR A 148 -3.13 -18.80 1.82
C THR A 148 -1.79 -18.13 1.63
N CYS A 149 -1.76 -16.81 1.63
CA CYS A 149 -0.56 -16.05 1.32
C CYS A 149 -0.52 -14.69 1.98
N LYS A 150 0.62 -14.02 1.90
CA LYS A 150 0.75 -12.63 2.33
C LYS A 150 0.05 -11.69 1.35
N ASN A 151 0.53 -11.69 0.10
CA ASN A 151 0.01 -10.86 -1.00
C ASN A 151 -0.06 -11.68 -2.29
N ALA A 152 -1.02 -11.36 -3.15
CA ALA A 152 -1.20 -11.96 -4.47
C ALA A 152 -1.42 -10.89 -5.54
N ASN A 153 -0.91 -11.13 -6.76
CA ASN A 153 -1.17 -10.29 -7.93
C ASN A 153 -2.56 -10.57 -8.53
N GLU A 154 -3.12 -9.60 -9.26
CA GLU A 154 -4.42 -9.75 -9.94
C GLU A 154 -4.42 -10.92 -10.94
N SER A 155 -3.31 -11.13 -11.64
CA SER A 155 -3.13 -12.24 -12.59
C SER A 155 -3.38 -13.62 -11.97
N CYS A 156 -3.12 -13.78 -10.67
CA CYS A 156 -3.38 -15.03 -9.95
C CYS A 156 -4.87 -15.34 -9.88
N TYR A 157 -5.69 -14.31 -9.63
CA TYR A 157 -7.14 -14.46 -9.53
C TYR A 157 -7.77 -14.76 -10.88
N ASP A 158 -7.27 -14.14 -11.94
CA ASP A 158 -7.76 -14.42 -13.29
C ASP A 158 -7.36 -15.82 -13.74
N PHE A 159 -6.13 -16.24 -13.48
CA PHE A 159 -5.70 -17.61 -13.73
C PHE A 159 -6.51 -18.64 -12.92
N ALA A 160 -6.79 -18.36 -11.64
CA ALA A 160 -7.63 -19.20 -10.79
C ALA A 160 -9.05 -19.41 -11.36
N LYS A 161 -9.62 -18.42 -12.06
CA LYS A 161 -10.92 -18.54 -12.75
C LYS A 161 -10.86 -19.37 -14.02
N MET A 162 -9.71 -19.43 -14.70
CA MET A 162 -9.54 -20.22 -15.94
C MET A 162 -9.49 -21.73 -15.67
N ILE A 163 -9.20 -22.14 -14.43
CA ILE A 163 -9.15 -23.56 -14.04
C ILE A 163 -10.59 -24.09 -13.90
N ALA A 164 -11.10 -24.74 -14.96
CA ALA A 164 -12.47 -25.27 -14.97
C ALA A 164 -12.68 -26.49 -14.05
N ASN A 165 -11.65 -27.33 -13.90
CA ASN A 165 -11.78 -28.65 -13.26
C ASN A 165 -11.75 -28.59 -11.72
N LYS A 166 -11.25 -27.50 -11.14
CA LYS A 166 -11.11 -27.32 -9.69
C LYS A 166 -11.35 -25.86 -9.31
N LYS A 167 -12.06 -25.62 -8.21
CA LYS A 167 -12.24 -24.29 -7.65
C LYS A 167 -10.98 -23.86 -6.90
N VAL A 168 -10.30 -22.83 -7.39
CA VAL A 168 -9.13 -22.24 -6.72
C VAL A 168 -9.53 -20.96 -6.00
N ILE A 169 -9.23 -20.89 -4.71
CA ILE A 169 -9.50 -19.75 -3.83
C ILE A 169 -8.17 -19.24 -3.30
N ILE A 170 -7.87 -17.98 -3.54
CA ILE A 170 -6.65 -17.31 -3.04
C ILE A 170 -7.07 -16.39 -1.90
N LEU A 171 -6.43 -16.56 -0.75
CA LEU A 171 -6.66 -15.78 0.45
C LEU A 171 -5.38 -15.03 0.82
N THR A 172 -5.42 -13.70 0.74
CA THR A 172 -4.36 -12.80 1.22
C THR A 172 -4.30 -12.74 2.75
N GLU A 173 -3.34 -12.01 3.33
CA GLU A 173 -3.13 -11.98 4.78
C GLU A 173 -4.40 -11.63 5.57
N ILE A 174 -5.20 -10.69 5.05
CA ILE A 174 -6.43 -10.22 5.68
C ILE A 174 -7.57 -11.22 5.48
N GLU A 175 -7.71 -11.76 4.27
CA GLU A 175 -8.77 -12.73 3.93
C GLU A 175 -8.55 -14.07 4.66
N ALA A 176 -7.30 -14.52 4.74
CA ALA A 176 -6.91 -15.69 5.52
C ALA A 176 -7.19 -15.47 7.02
N TYR A 177 -7.00 -14.26 7.52
CA TYR A 177 -7.34 -13.94 8.90
C TYR A 177 -8.84 -14.05 9.17
N GLU A 178 -9.68 -13.46 8.32
CA GLU A 178 -11.13 -13.51 8.49
C GLU A 178 -11.68 -14.94 8.35
N ASN A 179 -11.22 -15.67 7.33
CA ASN A 179 -11.81 -16.95 6.94
C ASN A 179 -11.19 -18.16 7.67
N ILE A 180 -9.97 -18.05 8.18
CA ILE A 180 -9.22 -19.17 8.77
C ILE A 180 -8.72 -18.84 10.17
N PHE A 181 -7.91 -17.80 10.33
CA PHE A 181 -7.20 -17.60 11.61
C PHE A 181 -8.13 -17.20 12.76
N LYS A 182 -9.10 -16.32 12.49
CA LYS A 182 -10.07 -15.88 13.50
C LYS A 182 -11.05 -16.99 13.91
N PRO A 183 -11.69 -17.75 12.98
CA PRO A 183 -12.59 -18.86 13.35
C PRO A 183 -11.90 -20.04 14.05
N LEU A 184 -10.61 -20.26 13.75
CA LEU A 184 -9.81 -21.32 14.35
C LEU A 184 -9.01 -20.87 15.57
N GLN A 185 -9.12 -19.60 15.97
CA GLN A 185 -8.42 -19.04 17.14
C GLN A 185 -6.92 -19.35 17.11
N PHE A 186 -6.27 -18.97 16.00
CA PHE A 186 -4.81 -19.03 15.91
C PHE A 186 -4.18 -18.14 16.98
N ASP A 187 -3.10 -18.63 17.58
CA ASP A 187 -2.35 -17.85 18.55
C ASP A 187 -1.70 -16.68 17.82
N ILE A 188 -1.84 -15.49 18.40
CA ILE A 188 -1.29 -14.27 17.81
C ILE A 188 0.14 -14.15 18.32
N PRO A 189 1.15 -14.36 17.46
CA PRO A 189 2.53 -14.29 17.88
C PRO A 189 2.87 -12.83 18.20
N ASN A 190 3.56 -12.63 19.32
CA ASN A 190 4.02 -11.32 19.73
C ASN A 190 5.33 -11.00 19.00
N ILE A 191 5.22 -10.64 17.71
CA ILE A 191 6.38 -10.26 16.91
C ILE A 191 6.66 -8.79 17.16
N GLU A 192 7.70 -8.52 17.95
CA GLU A 192 8.19 -7.16 18.18
C GLU A 192 8.89 -6.55 16.95
N THR A 193 9.28 -7.40 16.00
CA THR A 193 9.97 -7.00 14.77
C THR A 193 8.97 -6.63 13.68
N GLU A 194 8.44 -5.41 13.75
CA GLU A 194 7.86 -4.78 12.56
C GLU A 194 8.99 -4.61 11.52
N PHE A 195 8.98 -5.42 10.46
CA PHE A 195 9.80 -5.16 9.28
C PHE A 195 9.43 -3.76 8.75
N LYS A 196 10.29 -2.77 9.02
CA LYS A 196 10.13 -1.39 8.56
C LYS A 196 10.27 -1.33 7.03
N SER A 197 9.24 -1.73 6.29
CA SER A 197 9.25 -1.70 4.82
C SER A 197 8.65 -0.43 4.22
N LYS A 198 8.38 0.59 5.02
CA LYS A 198 8.09 1.92 4.50
C LYS A 198 9.26 2.84 4.76
N LYS A 199 9.90 3.27 3.67
CA LYS A 199 10.73 4.47 3.70
C LYS A 199 9.88 5.59 4.30
N THR A 200 10.19 5.99 5.52
CA THR A 200 9.47 7.09 6.15
C THR A 200 9.78 8.36 5.36
N PHE A 201 8.87 9.35 5.41
CA PHE A 201 9.15 10.66 4.82
C PHE A 201 10.46 11.24 5.35
N GLN A 202 10.83 10.89 6.59
CA GLN A 202 12.13 11.20 7.17
C GLN A 202 13.29 10.55 6.41
N GLN A 203 13.22 9.25 6.09
CA GLN A 203 14.25 8.58 5.28
C GLN A 203 14.33 9.13 3.85
N PHE A 204 13.20 9.56 3.28
CA PHE A 204 13.20 10.27 2.00
C PHE A 204 13.93 11.62 2.10
N LEU A 205 13.62 12.43 3.12
CA LEU A 205 14.30 13.70 3.36
C LEU A 205 15.79 13.52 3.68
N GLU A 206 16.15 12.51 4.46
CA GLU A 206 17.54 12.14 4.75
C GLU A 206 18.31 11.84 3.47
N PHE A 207 17.70 11.11 2.53
CA PHE A 207 18.32 10.81 1.25
C PHE A 207 18.36 12.03 0.31
N ALA A 208 17.27 12.81 0.27
CA ALA A 208 17.12 13.94 -0.62
C ALA A 208 17.99 15.13 -0.22
N LEU A 209 18.23 15.35 1.08
CA LEU A 209 18.93 16.51 1.65
C LEU A 209 20.33 16.14 2.17
N ASN A 210 20.87 15.00 1.75
CA ASN A 210 22.23 14.56 2.06
C ASN A 210 23.27 15.36 1.28
N LYS A 211 24.44 15.62 1.88
CA LYS A 211 25.60 16.30 1.25
C LYS A 211 26.04 15.66 -0.07
N SER A 212 25.86 14.36 -0.23
CA SER A 212 26.13 13.65 -1.49
C SER A 212 25.29 14.21 -2.66
N ARG A 213 24.11 14.78 -2.40
CA ARG A 213 23.22 15.37 -3.41
C ARG A 213 23.52 16.83 -3.72
N THR A 214 24.36 17.52 -2.94
CA THR A 214 24.74 18.92 -3.19
C THR A 214 25.26 19.12 -4.61
N LYS A 215 26.18 18.26 -5.09
CA LYS A 215 26.76 18.39 -6.43
C LYS A 215 25.70 18.27 -7.53
N SER A 216 24.77 17.32 -7.39
CA SER A 216 23.69 17.13 -8.35
C SER A 216 22.75 18.33 -8.39
N TYR A 217 22.32 18.85 -7.24
CA TYR A 217 21.45 20.03 -7.19
C TYR A 217 22.14 21.29 -7.72
N ALA A 218 23.42 21.49 -7.41
CA ALA A 218 24.20 22.62 -7.91
C ALA A 218 24.32 22.57 -9.45
N LEU A 219 24.62 21.40 -10.01
CA LEU A 219 24.71 21.22 -11.46
C LEU A 219 23.37 21.49 -12.13
N VAL A 220 22.27 20.94 -11.60
CA VAL A 220 20.92 21.19 -12.12
C VAL A 220 20.54 22.68 -12.02
N SER A 221 20.88 23.35 -10.92
CA SER A 221 20.61 24.78 -10.74
C SER A 221 21.32 25.62 -11.81
N VAL A 222 22.60 25.35 -12.06
CA VAL A 222 23.40 26.02 -13.08
C VAL A 222 22.86 25.72 -14.48
N PHE A 223 22.56 24.45 -14.77
CA PHE A 223 22.01 24.05 -16.07
C PHE A 223 20.66 24.72 -16.35
N MET A 224 19.76 24.74 -15.36
CA MET A 224 18.46 25.40 -15.48
C MET A 224 18.61 26.92 -15.64
N LEU A 225 19.59 27.52 -14.97
CA LEU A 225 19.89 28.94 -15.15
C LEU A 225 20.32 29.23 -16.60
N PHE A 226 21.23 28.43 -17.16
CA PHE A 226 21.62 28.57 -18.56
C PHE A 226 20.47 28.32 -19.54
N ALA A 227 19.66 27.29 -19.28
CA ALA A 227 18.48 26.99 -20.08
C ALA A 227 17.46 28.13 -20.08
N SER A 228 17.38 28.92 -19.00
CA SER A 228 16.48 30.08 -18.92
C SER A 228 16.77 31.17 -19.94
N PHE A 229 18.01 31.28 -20.45
CA PHE A 229 18.38 32.25 -21.49
C PHE A 229 17.99 31.80 -22.90
N VAL A 230 17.87 30.50 -23.13
CA VAL A 230 17.64 29.93 -24.47
C VAL A 230 16.16 29.60 -24.70
N LEU A 231 15.44 29.24 -23.64
CA LEU A 231 14.08 28.70 -23.74
C LEU A 231 13.01 29.76 -23.52
N ARG A 232 11.92 29.67 -24.30
CA ARG A 232 10.80 30.63 -24.33
C ARG A 232 10.08 30.82 -22.98
N TYR A 233 10.13 29.81 -22.11
CA TYR A 233 9.47 29.81 -20.80
C TYR A 233 10.45 30.08 -19.64
N ASN A 234 11.30 31.10 -19.81
CA ASN A 234 12.41 31.46 -18.92
C ASN A 234 12.06 31.50 -17.41
N ILE A 235 10.87 31.99 -17.04
CA ILE A 235 10.44 32.15 -15.65
C ILE A 235 10.41 30.82 -14.89
N TYR A 236 9.98 29.72 -15.52
CA TYR A 236 9.91 28.41 -14.86
C TYR A 236 11.32 27.87 -14.58
N TYR A 237 12.24 28.05 -15.53
CA TYR A 237 13.64 27.66 -15.38
C TYR A 237 14.34 28.45 -14.28
N LEU A 238 14.04 29.75 -14.14
CA LEU A 238 14.56 30.58 -13.05
C LEU A 238 14.02 30.12 -11.68
N ILE A 239 12.72 29.81 -11.59
CA ILE A 239 12.11 29.30 -10.35
C ILE A 239 12.76 27.96 -9.95
N PHE A 240 12.86 27.00 -10.88
CA PHE A 240 13.47 25.70 -10.59
C PHE A 240 14.98 25.80 -10.32
N SER A 241 15.69 26.69 -11.00
CA SER A 241 17.10 26.99 -10.72
C SER A 241 17.28 27.51 -9.30
N SER A 242 16.40 28.42 -8.86
CA SER A 242 16.42 28.98 -7.51
C SER A 242 16.15 27.90 -6.46
N ILE A 243 15.09 27.10 -6.63
CA ILE A 243 14.73 26.01 -5.71
C ILE A 243 15.88 25.01 -5.56
N THR A 244 16.42 24.53 -6.69
CA THR A 244 17.52 23.56 -6.68
C THR A 244 18.80 24.15 -6.12
N GLY A 245 19.08 25.43 -6.37
CA GLY A 245 20.21 26.15 -5.76
C GLY A 245 20.09 26.22 -4.23
N THR A 246 18.91 26.57 -3.71
CA THR A 246 18.63 26.57 -2.28
C THR A 246 18.77 25.16 -1.68
N LEU A 247 18.28 24.12 -2.37
CA LEU A 247 18.44 22.73 -1.94
C LEU A 247 19.90 22.28 -1.94
N ALA A 248 20.73 22.75 -2.88
CA ALA A 248 22.16 22.45 -2.93
C ALA A 248 22.87 23.02 -1.69
N LEU A 249 22.61 24.31 -1.38
CA LEU A 249 23.15 25.00 -0.21
C LEU A 249 22.69 24.32 1.08
N TYR A 250 21.39 24.05 1.20
CA TYR A 250 20.83 23.39 2.37
C TYR A 250 21.44 22.00 2.58
N SER A 251 21.54 21.18 1.52
CA SER A 251 22.13 19.84 1.59
C SER A 251 23.62 19.88 1.99
N TYR A 252 24.34 20.96 1.64
CA TYR A 252 25.75 21.12 1.97
C TYR A 252 25.98 21.45 3.46
N TYR A 253 25.20 22.40 4.00
CA TYR A 253 25.39 22.93 5.35
C TYR A 253 24.60 22.19 6.44
N ASN A 254 23.57 21.44 6.08
CA ASN A 254 22.69 20.84 7.07
C ASN A 254 23.36 19.71 7.87
N VAL A 255 23.59 19.94 9.16
CA VAL A 255 24.19 18.97 10.09
C VAL A 255 23.23 17.79 10.38
N ARG A 256 21.91 18.01 10.34
CA ARG A 256 20.89 17.03 10.75
C ARG A 256 20.89 15.76 9.89
N TYR A 257 21.08 15.91 8.58
CA TYR A 257 21.04 14.82 7.59
C TYR A 257 22.43 14.39 7.12
N ASN A 258 23.48 15.11 7.53
CA ASN A 258 24.89 14.82 7.22
C ASN A 258 25.60 14.10 8.37
N LYS A 259 24.91 13.16 9.03
CA LYS A 259 25.54 12.33 10.05
C LYS A 259 26.60 11.46 9.39
N LYS A 260 27.80 11.43 9.98
CA LYS A 260 28.81 10.42 9.62
C LYS A 260 28.20 9.05 9.89
N PRO A 261 28.40 8.04 9.02
CA PRO A 261 28.05 6.68 9.36
C PRO A 261 28.80 6.34 10.66
N ASN A 262 28.07 6.08 11.74
CA ASN A 262 28.66 5.39 12.89
C ASN A 262 28.93 3.96 12.42
N ASP A 263 30.17 3.48 12.61
CA ASP A 263 30.70 2.19 12.14
C ASP A 263 30.01 0.92 12.71
N ASN A 264 28.80 1.00 13.27
CA ASN A 264 28.13 -0.14 13.92
C ASN A 264 26.71 -0.39 13.39
N GLN A 265 26.53 -0.53 12.07
CA GLN A 265 25.26 -1.04 11.50
C GLN A 265 25.42 -2.06 10.37
N TYR A 266 26.58 -2.72 10.27
CA TYR A 266 26.72 -3.93 9.46
C TYR A 266 27.24 -5.07 10.32
N LEU A 267 26.35 -5.67 11.12
CA LEU A 267 26.37 -7.07 11.55
C LEU A 267 24.93 -7.50 11.82
#